data_AF-A0A2N4WUJ6-F1
#
_entry.id   AF-A0A2N4WUJ6-F1
#
_cell.length_a   1.000
_cell.length_b   1.000
_cell.length_c   1.000
_cell.angle_alpha   90.00
_cell.angle_beta   90.00
_cell.angle_gamma   90.00
#
_symmetry.space_group_name_H-M   'P 1'
#
loop_
_entity.id
_entity.type
_entity.pdbx_description
1 polymer ?
#
loop_
_entity_poly.entity_id
_entity_poly.type
_entity_poly.pdbx_seq_one_letter_code
_entity_poly.pdbx_strand_id
1 'polypeptide(L)'
;MTHFLNSFLTEYDDTLSSDSYIDPVGTLIIWSAFGRQVFRNRINSISNDVRNFTINLFHHYMVKKLVEDDRVKLSPSLHRQYQSKDSLNFKQACLIFLENVFVFSMLRHEKIQDVETTGILGILNARRLWSNEDRPPALILTHEPVGQILIRQLGLGVSGRYKTPLMEMGFFDGNYHYHKPAYQSRWADAEKLINGEPKSSLSKLASKTYEFLKETVSRPIQGGKLPFSDVSADLTRAYARAFASPQAVGSYAKEFWLTQTELNQGAAGAIFHVLEETEDLSPQEAVERALAQDLAPAEKTKLEHIVHLEPFLADCSLLFTLMASRRTQSTGDVASAWANFGRDATQLPRVSSAVSEYADLPAIKGTEGAKRLRQLLRAAKANDLDGQIREMAIYHSSVMQSRGQVSWLNVGSDGTINVHARTVSMPEPNSRAPGSWHNSYYLPQFSSFVNGLRGAVV
;
A
#
# COMPACT_ATOMS: atom_id res chain seq x y z
N MET A 1 41.98 26.14 -1.01
CA MET A 1 41.98 24.76 -1.53
C MET A 1 40.84 23.90 -0.95
N THR A 2 39.82 24.54 -0.34
CA THR A 2 38.69 23.89 0.37
C THR A 2 37.35 24.03 -0.34
N HIS A 3 37.29 24.72 -1.49
CA HIS A 3 36.05 24.97 -2.22
C HIS A 3 35.81 24.08 -3.44
N PHE A 4 36.73 23.16 -3.78
CA PHE A 4 36.60 22.29 -4.97
C PHE A 4 36.05 20.89 -4.65
N LEU A 5 36.00 20.49 -3.38
CA LEU A 5 35.49 19.17 -2.97
C LEU A 5 33.99 19.15 -2.65
N ASN A 6 33.37 20.31 -2.36
CA ASN A 6 31.92 20.39 -2.06
C ASN A 6 31.03 20.26 -3.31
N SER A 7 31.57 20.37 -4.52
CA SER A 7 30.81 20.16 -5.77
C SER A 7 30.78 18.70 -6.23
N PHE A 8 31.53 17.81 -5.55
CA PHE A 8 31.60 16.38 -5.88
C PHE A 8 31.14 15.46 -4.75
N LEU A 9 30.88 16.00 -3.55
CA LEU A 9 30.27 15.28 -2.45
C LEU A 9 28.78 15.61 -2.44
N THR A 10 27.98 14.71 -3.00
CA THR A 10 26.55 14.68 -2.71
C THR A 10 26.40 14.53 -1.21
N GLU A 11 25.79 15.53 -0.56
CA GLU A 11 25.31 15.35 0.81
C GLU A 11 24.52 14.04 0.85
N TYR A 12 24.89 13.18 1.78
CA TYR A 12 24.26 11.90 1.99
C TYR A 12 22.78 12.14 2.32
N ASP A 13 21.91 11.82 1.37
CA ASP A 13 20.46 11.97 1.49
C ASP A 13 19.87 10.68 2.09
N ASP A 14 19.49 10.76 3.36
CA ASP A 14 18.85 9.66 4.09
C ASP A 14 17.50 9.22 3.48
N THR A 15 16.89 10.02 2.59
CA THR A 15 15.66 9.63 1.89
C THR A 15 15.94 8.68 0.71
N LEU A 16 17.13 8.75 0.09
CA LEU A 16 17.60 7.78 -0.91
C LEU A 16 18.09 6.47 -0.27
N SER A 17 18.63 6.53 0.95
CA SER A 17 19.10 5.34 1.68
C SER A 17 17.94 4.46 2.17
N SER A 18 16.77 5.04 2.47
CA SER A 18 15.61 4.32 3.01
C SER A 18 15.12 3.18 2.09
N ASP A 19 15.11 3.37 0.77
CA ASP A 19 14.74 2.33 -0.22
C ASP A 19 15.79 1.21 -0.30
N SER A 20 17.04 1.50 0.08
CA SER A 20 18.15 0.54 0.01
C SER A 20 18.18 -0.46 1.17
N TYR A 21 17.43 -0.20 2.25
CA TYR A 21 17.36 -1.07 3.44
C TYR A 21 16.07 -1.90 3.53
N ILE A 22 15.17 -1.80 2.56
CA ILE A 22 13.89 -2.52 2.55
C ILE A 22 14.06 -3.94 1.99
N ASP A 23 13.62 -4.94 2.77
CA ASP A 23 13.58 -6.35 2.39
C ASP A 23 14.91 -6.86 1.79
N PRO A 24 16.00 -6.95 2.60
CA PRO A 24 17.33 -7.35 2.12
C PRO A 24 17.36 -8.79 1.59
N VAL A 25 16.47 -9.64 2.08
CA VAL A 25 16.32 -11.02 1.61
C VAL A 25 15.40 -11.09 0.39
N GLY A 26 14.64 -10.04 0.05
CA GLY A 26 13.80 -10.05 -1.14
C GLY A 26 12.57 -10.96 -1.05
N THR A 27 12.08 -11.25 0.15
CA THR A 27 10.97 -12.18 0.43
C THR A 27 9.58 -11.58 0.13
N LEU A 28 9.46 -10.24 0.09
CA LEU A 28 8.19 -9.54 -0.12
C LEU A 28 7.52 -9.94 -1.44
N ILE A 29 8.30 -10.05 -2.51
CA ILE A 29 7.77 -10.40 -3.84
C ILE A 29 7.24 -11.84 -3.87
N ILE A 30 7.82 -12.74 -3.06
CA ILE A 30 7.38 -14.14 -2.94
C ILE A 30 6.05 -14.17 -2.20
N TRP A 31 6.02 -13.61 -0.98
CA TRP A 31 4.81 -13.58 -0.16
C TRP A 31 3.65 -12.88 -0.87
N SER A 32 3.93 -11.74 -1.52
CA SER A 32 2.93 -10.96 -2.26
C SER A 32 2.27 -11.74 -3.39
N ALA A 33 2.97 -12.66 -4.05
CA ALA A 33 2.39 -13.47 -5.12
C ALA A 33 1.25 -14.36 -4.60
N PHE A 34 1.43 -14.97 -3.43
CA PHE A 34 0.42 -15.81 -2.79
C PHE A 34 -0.67 -14.97 -2.12
N GLY A 35 -0.31 -13.86 -1.46
CA GLY A 35 -1.29 -12.93 -0.87
C GLY A 35 -2.27 -12.39 -1.91
N ARG A 36 -1.80 -12.08 -3.12
CA ARG A 36 -2.66 -11.62 -4.23
C ARG A 36 -3.72 -12.65 -4.64
N GLN A 37 -3.47 -13.95 -4.48
CA GLN A 37 -4.47 -14.98 -4.76
C GLN A 37 -5.59 -15.00 -3.73
N VAL A 38 -5.25 -14.75 -2.45
CA VAL A 38 -6.23 -14.64 -1.36
C VAL A 38 -7.10 -13.41 -1.57
N PHE A 39 -6.49 -12.25 -1.77
CA PHE A 39 -7.19 -10.97 -1.83
C PHE A 39 -7.60 -10.50 -3.23
N ARG A 40 -7.36 -11.30 -4.27
CA ARG A 40 -7.76 -11.04 -5.67
C ARG A 40 -7.35 -9.66 -6.22
N ASN A 41 -6.20 -9.15 -5.77
CA ASN A 41 -5.71 -7.77 -6.04
C ASN A 41 -6.68 -6.63 -5.61
N ARG A 42 -7.65 -6.91 -4.75
CA ARG A 42 -8.68 -5.94 -4.30
C ARG A 42 -8.21 -5.08 -3.14
N ILE A 43 -7.19 -5.53 -2.42
CA ILE A 43 -6.45 -4.76 -1.42
C ILE A 43 -4.95 -4.92 -1.71
N ASN A 44 -4.13 -4.01 -1.20
CA ASN A 44 -2.68 -4.09 -1.28
C ASN A 44 -2.05 -3.66 0.06
N SER A 45 -0.72 -3.80 0.18
CA SER A 45 0.02 -3.51 1.41
C SER A 45 0.06 -2.04 1.83
N ILE A 46 -0.50 -1.13 1.04
CA ILE A 46 -0.56 0.32 1.31
C ILE A 46 -1.96 0.93 1.19
N SER A 47 -2.98 0.11 0.89
CA SER A 47 -4.39 0.47 0.76
C SER A 47 -5.17 -0.20 1.89
N ASN A 48 -5.42 0.54 2.96
CA ASN A 48 -5.86 -0.03 4.24
C ASN A 48 -7.03 0.71 4.89
N ASP A 49 -7.52 1.78 4.27
CA ASP A 49 -8.54 2.65 4.86
C ASP A 49 -9.74 2.73 3.91
N VAL A 50 -10.90 2.27 4.38
CA VAL A 50 -12.17 2.31 3.63
C VAL A 50 -12.57 3.74 3.25
N ARG A 51 -12.19 4.74 4.06
CA ARG A 51 -12.37 6.16 3.72
C ARG A 51 -11.56 6.54 2.50
N ASN A 52 -10.31 6.08 2.41
CA ASN A 52 -9.46 6.34 1.25
C ASN A 52 -9.96 5.62 -0.01
N PHE A 53 -10.49 4.39 0.11
CA PHE A 53 -11.22 3.73 -0.99
C PHE A 53 -12.40 4.58 -1.48
N THR A 54 -13.21 5.05 -0.53
CA THR A 54 -14.46 5.78 -0.81
C THR A 54 -14.21 7.18 -1.39
N ILE A 55 -13.27 7.93 -0.83
CA ILE A 55 -12.91 9.25 -1.36
C ILE A 55 -12.24 9.13 -2.73
N ASN A 56 -11.47 8.06 -2.99
CA ASN A 56 -10.92 7.84 -4.32
C ASN A 56 -12.01 7.60 -5.36
N LEU A 57 -12.94 6.67 -5.07
CA LEU A 57 -14.08 6.40 -5.94
C LEU A 57 -14.91 7.66 -6.16
N PHE A 58 -15.17 8.41 -5.10
CA PHE A 58 -15.90 9.68 -5.15
C PHE A 58 -15.22 10.70 -6.06
N HIS A 59 -13.91 10.91 -5.92
CA HIS A 59 -13.15 11.82 -6.80
C HIS A 59 -13.17 11.36 -8.25
N HIS A 60 -12.97 10.07 -8.51
CA HIS A 60 -13.10 9.53 -9.87
C HIS A 60 -14.52 9.68 -10.43
N TYR A 61 -15.57 9.52 -9.63
CA TYR A 61 -16.95 9.77 -10.04
C TYR A 61 -17.17 11.25 -10.43
N MET A 62 -16.63 12.19 -9.64
CA MET A 62 -16.67 13.62 -9.97
C MET A 62 -15.95 13.93 -11.29
N VAL A 63 -14.75 13.35 -11.48
CA VAL A 63 -13.98 13.53 -12.72
C VAL A 63 -14.70 12.88 -13.91
N LYS A 64 -15.27 11.68 -13.75
CA LYS A 64 -16.08 11.02 -14.78
C LYS A 64 -17.24 11.91 -15.22
N LYS A 65 -18.03 12.38 -14.27
CA LYS A 65 -19.17 13.27 -14.53
C LYS A 65 -18.73 14.55 -15.26
N LEU A 66 -17.61 15.13 -14.85
CA LEU A 66 -17.03 16.30 -15.51
C LEU A 66 -16.60 16.00 -16.95
N VAL A 67 -15.93 14.88 -17.18
CA VAL A 67 -15.45 14.46 -18.51
C VAL A 67 -16.64 14.24 -19.45
N GLU A 68 -17.69 13.58 -18.99
CA GLU A 68 -18.89 13.23 -19.76
C GLU A 68 -19.89 14.39 -19.95
N ASP A 69 -19.77 15.49 -19.19
CA ASP A 69 -20.65 16.65 -19.37
C ASP A 69 -20.15 17.57 -20.50
N ASP A 70 -20.69 17.40 -21.71
CA ASP A 70 -20.33 18.17 -22.89
C ASP A 70 -20.56 19.69 -22.76
N ARG A 71 -21.40 20.11 -21.81
CA ARG A 71 -21.70 21.53 -21.55
C ARG A 71 -20.54 22.20 -20.81
N VAL A 72 -19.70 21.43 -20.13
CA VAL A 72 -18.51 21.94 -19.44
C VAL A 72 -17.37 22.10 -20.43
N LYS A 73 -16.96 23.34 -20.67
CA LYS A 73 -15.79 23.68 -21.49
C LYS A 73 -14.63 24.10 -20.61
N LEU A 74 -13.42 23.69 -20.98
CA LEU A 74 -12.20 24.15 -20.33
C LEU A 74 -12.01 25.64 -20.60
N SER A 75 -11.50 26.36 -19.61
CA SER A 75 -11.00 27.72 -19.81
C SER A 75 -9.88 27.73 -20.88
N PRO A 76 -9.64 28.86 -21.58
CA PRO A 76 -8.65 28.90 -22.65
C PRO A 76 -7.24 28.45 -22.22
N SER A 77 -6.84 28.73 -20.97
CA SER A 77 -5.54 28.30 -20.42
C SER A 77 -5.47 26.79 -20.23
N LEU A 78 -6.52 26.19 -19.63
CA LEU A 78 -6.58 24.74 -19.42
C LEU A 78 -6.75 23.98 -20.73
N HIS A 79 -7.51 24.53 -21.69
CA HIS A 79 -7.62 23.94 -23.01
C HIS A 79 -6.27 23.92 -23.74
N ARG A 80 -5.47 25.00 -23.64
CA ARG A 80 -4.11 25.01 -24.20
C ARG A 80 -3.19 23.99 -23.55
N GLN A 81 -3.30 23.80 -22.23
CA GLN A 81 -2.44 22.89 -21.48
C GLN A 81 -2.78 21.41 -21.71
N TYR A 82 -4.07 21.07 -21.73
CA TYR A 82 -4.53 19.68 -21.71
C TYR A 82 -5.23 19.21 -22.98
N GLN A 83 -5.65 20.14 -23.85
CA GLN A 83 -6.42 19.93 -25.09
C GLN A 83 -7.83 19.37 -24.86
N SER A 84 -7.98 18.34 -24.05
CA SER A 84 -9.26 17.67 -23.76
C SER A 84 -9.42 17.35 -22.29
N LYS A 85 -10.69 17.39 -21.83
CA LYS A 85 -11.09 16.85 -20.52
C LYS A 85 -10.76 15.36 -20.40
N ASP A 86 -10.75 14.62 -21.50
CA ASP A 86 -10.51 13.18 -21.47
C ASP A 86 -9.01 12.81 -21.42
N SER A 87 -8.10 13.78 -21.51
CA SER A 87 -6.66 13.52 -21.42
C SER A 87 -6.27 12.99 -20.04
N LEU A 88 -5.30 12.07 -19.99
CA LEU A 88 -4.79 11.50 -18.75
C LEU A 88 -4.29 12.59 -17.79
N ASN A 89 -3.50 13.53 -18.29
CA ASN A 89 -2.92 14.61 -17.49
C ASN A 89 -3.99 15.52 -16.89
N PHE A 90 -5.10 15.78 -17.61
CA PHE A 90 -6.21 16.55 -17.04
C PHE A 90 -6.92 15.80 -15.91
N LYS A 91 -7.19 14.50 -16.10
CA LYS A 91 -7.80 13.67 -15.05
C LYS A 91 -6.90 13.62 -13.81
N GLN A 92 -5.60 13.44 -14.00
CA GLN A 92 -4.60 13.49 -12.93
C GLN A 92 -4.58 14.84 -12.21
N ALA A 93 -4.63 15.95 -12.95
CA ALA A 93 -4.70 17.29 -12.37
C ALA A 93 -5.95 17.47 -11.50
N CYS A 94 -7.11 17.00 -11.97
CA CYS A 94 -8.35 17.04 -11.19
C CYS A 94 -8.26 16.19 -9.92
N LEU A 95 -7.68 14.99 -10.01
CA LEU A 95 -7.54 14.09 -8.86
C LEU A 95 -6.62 14.69 -7.79
N ILE A 96 -5.44 15.22 -8.15
CA ILE A 96 -4.56 15.93 -7.21
C ILE A 96 -5.29 17.12 -6.58
N PHE A 97 -5.98 17.92 -7.40
CA PHE A 97 -6.69 19.10 -6.92
C PHE A 97 -7.78 18.73 -5.91
N LEU A 98 -8.61 17.73 -6.22
CA LEU A 98 -9.67 17.25 -5.32
C LEU A 98 -9.09 16.60 -4.05
N GLU A 99 -8.01 15.82 -4.15
CA GLU A 99 -7.28 15.30 -2.99
C GLU A 99 -6.82 16.43 -2.06
N ASN A 100 -6.24 17.49 -2.61
CA ASN A 100 -5.78 18.62 -1.80
C ASN A 100 -6.96 19.38 -1.16
N VAL A 101 -8.07 19.59 -1.90
CA VAL A 101 -9.30 20.17 -1.35
C VAL A 101 -9.81 19.33 -0.17
N PHE A 102 -9.83 18.02 -0.31
CA PHE A 102 -10.22 17.10 0.76
C PHE A 102 -9.30 17.23 1.97
N VAL A 103 -7.98 17.09 1.79
CA VAL A 103 -7.00 17.13 2.90
C VAL A 103 -7.10 18.44 3.68
N PHE A 104 -7.16 19.57 2.99
CA PHE A 104 -7.30 20.88 3.64
C PHE A 104 -8.68 21.10 4.26
N SER A 105 -9.73 20.50 3.71
CA SER A 105 -11.08 20.52 4.33
C SER A 105 -11.08 19.75 5.65
N MET A 106 -10.47 18.58 5.69
CA MET A 106 -10.35 17.77 6.90
C MET A 106 -9.51 18.50 7.96
N LEU A 107 -8.38 19.09 7.57
CA LEU A 107 -7.54 19.88 8.47
C LEU A 107 -8.26 21.10 9.05
N ARG A 108 -9.06 21.81 8.24
CA ARG A 108 -9.84 22.98 8.69
C ARG A 108 -10.87 22.63 9.79
N HIS A 109 -11.38 21.40 9.80
CA HIS A 109 -12.45 20.97 10.71
C HIS A 109 -12.01 19.99 11.81
N GLU A 110 -10.72 19.64 11.88
CA GLU A 110 -10.15 18.68 12.84
C GLU A 110 -10.46 18.98 14.31
N LYS A 111 -10.61 20.25 14.69
CA LYS A 111 -10.86 20.67 16.09
C LYS A 111 -12.33 20.91 16.43
N ILE A 112 -13.22 20.88 15.44
CA ILE A 112 -14.61 21.37 15.57
C ILE A 112 -15.62 20.24 15.31
N GLN A 113 -15.17 19.11 14.77
CA GLN A 113 -15.99 17.94 14.44
C GLN A 113 -15.28 16.68 14.93
N ASP A 114 -16.02 15.58 15.11
CA ASP A 114 -15.50 14.22 15.32
C ASP A 114 -14.78 13.70 14.05
N VAL A 115 -13.84 14.50 13.55
CA VAL A 115 -13.08 14.30 12.33
C VAL A 115 -11.72 13.75 12.71
N GLU A 116 -11.49 12.50 12.33
CA GLU A 116 -10.22 11.84 12.49
C GLU A 116 -9.32 12.16 11.29
N THR A 117 -8.16 12.75 11.52
CA THR A 117 -7.22 13.06 10.42
C THR A 117 -6.14 12.00 10.22
N THR A 118 -5.99 11.08 11.16
CA THR A 118 -5.12 9.90 11.05
C THR A 118 -5.51 9.06 9.83
N GLY A 119 -4.53 8.63 9.04
CA GLY A 119 -4.75 7.84 7.82
C GLY A 119 -5.05 8.66 6.56
N ILE A 120 -5.24 9.98 6.67
CA ILE A 120 -5.39 10.86 5.50
C ILE A 120 -4.02 11.10 4.86
N LEU A 121 -3.90 10.70 3.59
CA LEU A 121 -2.66 10.83 2.84
C LEU A 121 -2.33 12.31 2.57
N GLY A 122 -1.10 12.73 2.90
CA GLY A 122 -0.64 14.11 2.73
C GLY A 122 -0.97 15.06 3.90
N ILE A 123 -1.67 14.61 4.95
CA ILE A 123 -2.12 15.47 6.05
C ILE A 123 -0.98 16.14 6.82
N LEU A 124 0.14 15.45 7.05
CA LEU A 124 1.30 16.00 7.76
C LEU A 124 1.94 17.16 6.99
N ASN A 125 2.11 17.00 5.67
CA ASN A 125 2.63 18.06 4.81
C ASN A 125 1.64 19.22 4.70
N ALA A 126 0.34 18.93 4.57
CA ALA A 126 -0.70 19.95 4.58
C ALA A 126 -0.68 20.77 5.88
N ARG A 127 -0.50 20.14 7.04
CA ARG A 127 -0.38 20.83 8.33
C ARG A 127 0.81 21.77 8.36
N ARG A 128 1.95 21.33 7.81
CA ARG A 128 3.17 22.15 7.72
C ARG A 128 3.02 23.33 6.77
N LEU A 129 2.32 23.14 5.65
CA LEU A 129 1.97 24.22 4.73
C LEU A 129 1.02 25.23 5.39
N TRP A 130 0.05 24.73 6.16
CA TRP A 130 -0.90 25.57 6.87
C TRP A 130 -0.28 26.39 8.00
N SER A 131 0.74 25.86 8.70
CA SER A 131 1.41 26.55 9.81
C SER A 131 2.41 27.61 9.36
N ASN A 132 2.97 27.46 8.16
CA ASN A 132 4.10 28.26 7.69
C ASN A 132 3.68 29.49 6.86
N GLU A 133 2.38 29.70 6.64
CA GLU A 133 1.89 30.84 5.89
C GLU A 133 1.04 31.76 6.77
N ASP A 134 1.29 33.08 6.70
CA ASP A 134 0.39 34.12 7.20
C ASP A 134 -0.97 34.13 6.45
N ARG A 135 -1.09 33.32 5.40
CA ARG A 135 -2.27 33.17 4.54
C ARG A 135 -2.65 31.69 4.37
N PRO A 136 -3.91 31.38 4.03
CA PRO A 136 -4.31 30.00 3.73
C PRO A 136 -3.55 29.45 2.51
N PRO A 137 -3.20 28.15 2.51
CA PRO A 137 -2.47 27.53 1.41
C PRO A 137 -3.22 27.66 0.08
N ALA A 138 -2.50 27.69 -1.02
CA ALA A 138 -3.09 27.77 -2.35
C ALA A 138 -3.20 26.38 -3.03
N LEU A 139 -4.31 26.16 -3.72
CA LEU A 139 -4.55 25.02 -4.58
C LEU A 139 -4.16 25.35 -6.03
N ILE A 140 -3.57 24.37 -6.73
CA ILE A 140 -3.19 24.51 -8.14
C ILE A 140 -3.77 23.32 -8.91
N LEU A 141 -4.56 23.59 -9.95
CA LEU A 141 -5.08 22.55 -10.84
C LEU A 141 -3.98 22.13 -11.82
N THR A 142 -3.15 21.17 -11.43
CA THR A 142 -2.08 20.65 -12.28
C THR A 142 -1.71 19.21 -11.94
N HIS A 143 -1.18 18.48 -12.93
CA HIS A 143 -0.57 17.17 -12.75
C HIS A 143 0.91 17.26 -12.34
N GLU A 144 1.51 18.43 -12.50
CA GLU A 144 2.92 18.69 -12.21
C GLU A 144 3.22 18.76 -10.70
N PRO A 145 4.48 18.54 -10.27
CA PRO A 145 4.87 18.53 -8.86
C PRO A 145 4.45 19.77 -8.05
N VAL A 146 4.36 20.95 -8.68
CA VAL A 146 3.98 22.21 -8.02
C VAL A 146 2.57 22.19 -7.43
N GLY A 147 1.67 21.32 -7.93
CA GLY A 147 0.33 21.14 -7.38
C GLY A 147 0.23 20.09 -6.28
N GLN A 148 1.32 19.39 -5.97
CA GLN A 148 1.31 18.25 -5.04
C GLN A 148 1.65 18.70 -3.62
N ILE A 149 0.89 18.21 -2.63
CA ILE A 149 1.24 18.36 -1.21
C ILE A 149 2.02 17.15 -0.68
N LEU A 150 1.90 16.00 -1.37
CA LEU A 150 2.65 14.78 -1.08
C LEU A 150 3.69 14.57 -2.18
N ILE A 151 4.91 14.15 -1.81
CA ILE A 151 5.92 13.78 -2.80
C ILE A 151 5.40 12.61 -3.64
N ARG A 152 5.51 12.72 -4.97
CA ARG A 152 5.03 11.70 -5.93
C ARG A 152 3.55 11.36 -5.71
N GLN A 153 2.69 12.37 -5.50
CA GLN A 153 1.27 12.19 -5.14
C GLN A 153 0.49 11.34 -6.15
N LEU A 154 0.86 11.35 -7.43
CA LEU A 154 0.24 10.46 -8.44
C LEU A 154 0.44 8.96 -8.16
N GLY A 155 1.51 8.59 -7.44
CA GLY A 155 1.76 7.21 -7.02
C GLY A 155 1.47 6.96 -5.54
N LEU A 156 1.76 7.94 -4.67
CA LEU A 156 1.68 7.80 -3.22
C LEU A 156 0.45 8.46 -2.60
N GLY A 157 -0.31 9.26 -3.35
CA GLY A 157 -1.59 9.84 -2.94
C GLY A 157 -2.73 8.84 -3.04
N VAL A 158 -3.95 9.33 -2.83
CA VAL A 158 -5.14 8.47 -2.79
C VAL A 158 -5.38 7.80 -4.15
N SER A 159 -5.39 8.57 -5.23
CA SER A 159 -5.57 8.06 -6.59
C SER A 159 -4.49 7.04 -6.98
N GLY A 160 -3.24 7.26 -6.58
CA GLY A 160 -2.12 6.37 -6.86
C GLY A 160 -2.21 5.03 -6.11
N ARG A 161 -2.28 5.07 -4.78
CA ARG A 161 -2.26 3.85 -3.95
C ARG A 161 -3.44 2.92 -4.23
N TYR A 162 -4.60 3.49 -4.52
CA TYR A 162 -5.85 2.75 -4.73
C TYR A 162 -6.15 2.48 -6.22
N LYS A 163 -5.27 2.90 -7.15
CA LYS A 163 -5.44 2.71 -8.60
C LYS A 163 -5.65 1.24 -8.96
N THR A 164 -4.73 0.36 -8.56
CA THR A 164 -4.78 -1.06 -8.94
C THR A 164 -6.06 -1.73 -8.44
N PRO A 165 -6.46 -1.61 -7.16
CA PRO A 165 -7.76 -2.13 -6.70
C PRO A 165 -8.96 -1.70 -7.55
N LEU A 166 -9.10 -0.40 -7.84
CA LEU A 166 -10.24 0.13 -8.61
C LEU A 166 -10.20 -0.29 -10.09
N MET A 167 -9.00 -0.42 -10.67
CA MET A 167 -8.84 -1.01 -12.00
C MET A 167 -9.29 -2.47 -12.04
N GLU A 168 -8.83 -3.25 -11.06
CA GLU A 168 -9.12 -4.68 -10.95
C GLU A 168 -10.61 -4.95 -10.66
N MET A 169 -11.29 -4.04 -9.96
CA MET A 169 -12.76 -4.02 -9.78
C MET A 169 -13.53 -3.61 -11.06
N GLY A 170 -12.84 -3.02 -12.04
CA GLY A 170 -13.44 -2.63 -13.31
C GLY A 170 -14.11 -1.25 -13.31
N PHE A 171 -13.59 -0.28 -12.55
CA PHE A 171 -14.06 1.11 -12.64
C PHE A 171 -13.39 1.88 -13.80
N PHE A 172 -12.13 1.57 -14.11
CA PHE A 172 -11.37 2.22 -15.17
C PHE A 172 -10.13 1.40 -15.55
N ASP A 173 -9.41 1.81 -16.60
CA ASP A 173 -8.12 1.24 -16.98
C ASP A 173 -6.92 2.09 -16.53
N GLY A 174 -5.71 1.71 -16.95
CA GLY A 174 -4.47 2.42 -16.62
C GLY A 174 -4.43 3.89 -17.05
N ASN A 175 -5.29 4.31 -17.97
CA ASN A 175 -5.41 5.67 -18.50
C ASN A 175 -6.67 6.39 -18.00
N TYR A 176 -7.38 5.84 -17.02
CA TYR A 176 -8.62 6.38 -16.47
C TYR A 176 -9.72 6.56 -17.54
N HIS A 177 -9.87 5.61 -18.46
CA HIS A 177 -11.06 5.58 -19.34
C HIS A 177 -12.28 5.09 -18.55
N TYR A 178 -13.23 5.98 -18.32
CA TYR A 178 -14.44 5.69 -17.54
C TYR A 178 -15.59 5.09 -18.37
N HIS A 179 -15.62 5.35 -19.67
CA HIS A 179 -16.77 5.12 -20.54
C HIS A 179 -16.84 3.71 -21.15
N LYS A 180 -15.85 2.84 -20.92
CA LYS A 180 -15.84 1.50 -21.54
C LYS A 180 -17.08 0.70 -21.11
N PRO A 181 -17.76 -0.02 -22.02
CA PRO A 181 -18.98 -0.77 -21.69
C PRO A 181 -18.83 -1.71 -20.48
N ALA A 182 -17.67 -2.35 -20.34
CA ALA A 182 -17.36 -3.25 -19.23
C ALA A 182 -17.41 -2.59 -17.84
N TYR A 183 -17.35 -1.25 -17.75
CA TYR A 183 -17.28 -0.52 -16.48
C TYR A 183 -18.61 0.13 -16.09
N GLN A 184 -19.62 0.10 -16.98
CA GLN A 184 -20.86 0.86 -16.80
C GLN A 184 -21.67 0.39 -15.59
N SER A 185 -21.75 -0.93 -15.35
CA SER A 185 -22.42 -1.49 -14.17
C SER A 185 -21.77 -1.01 -12.87
N ARG A 186 -20.44 -1.01 -12.81
CA ARG A 186 -19.66 -0.53 -11.66
C ARG A 186 -19.92 0.95 -11.38
N TRP A 187 -19.99 1.77 -12.43
CA TRP A 187 -20.33 3.18 -12.27
C TRP A 187 -21.79 3.43 -11.87
N ALA A 188 -22.73 2.60 -12.32
CA ALA A 188 -24.11 2.67 -11.87
C ALA A 188 -24.23 2.35 -10.37
N ASP A 189 -23.50 1.36 -9.88
CA ASP A 189 -23.44 1.06 -8.44
C ASP A 189 -22.83 2.22 -7.64
N ALA A 190 -21.74 2.82 -8.13
CA ALA A 190 -21.13 3.99 -7.50
C ALA A 190 -22.06 5.20 -7.48
N GLU A 191 -22.81 5.43 -8.56
CA GLU A 191 -23.83 6.47 -8.60
C GLU A 191 -24.94 6.22 -7.59
N LYS A 192 -25.39 4.97 -7.43
CA LYS A 192 -26.36 4.60 -6.40
C LYS A 192 -25.82 4.87 -4.98
N LEU A 193 -24.56 4.56 -4.70
CA LEU A 193 -23.93 4.89 -3.42
C LEU A 193 -23.88 6.40 -3.18
N ILE A 194 -23.48 7.18 -4.18
CA ILE A 194 -23.18 8.61 -4.03
C ILE A 194 -24.45 9.47 -4.05
N ASN A 195 -25.40 9.17 -4.94
CA ASN A 195 -26.59 9.98 -5.20
C ASN A 195 -27.92 9.26 -4.95
N GLY A 196 -27.92 7.97 -4.61
CA GLY A 196 -29.15 7.21 -4.41
C GLY A 196 -30.03 7.73 -3.27
N GLU A 197 -29.43 8.38 -2.27
CA GLU A 197 -30.15 9.08 -1.22
C GLU A 197 -29.89 10.61 -1.29
N PRO A 198 -30.85 11.41 -1.80
CA PRO A 198 -30.63 12.84 -2.07
C PRO A 198 -30.26 13.70 -0.86
N LYS A 199 -30.58 13.25 0.36
CA LYS A 199 -30.32 13.97 1.61
C LYS A 199 -29.07 13.50 2.34
N SER A 200 -28.40 12.45 1.85
CA SER A 200 -27.18 11.92 2.46
C SER A 200 -26.03 12.93 2.42
N SER A 201 -25.05 12.75 3.30
CA SER A 201 -23.83 13.57 3.31
C SER A 201 -23.06 13.46 1.99
N LEU A 202 -23.00 12.27 1.40
CA LEU A 202 -22.35 12.04 0.10
C LEU A 202 -23.04 12.75 -1.06
N SER A 203 -24.37 12.70 -1.15
CA SER A 203 -25.09 13.36 -2.26
C SER A 203 -24.96 14.88 -2.19
N LYS A 204 -25.06 15.45 -0.98
CA LYS A 204 -24.82 16.89 -0.75
C LYS A 204 -23.39 17.30 -1.13
N LEU A 205 -22.41 16.47 -0.77
CA LEU A 205 -21.02 16.71 -1.14
C LEU A 205 -20.83 16.59 -2.66
N ALA A 206 -21.39 15.57 -3.31
CA ALA A 206 -21.32 15.37 -4.76
C ALA A 206 -21.80 16.58 -5.55
N SER A 207 -22.95 17.16 -5.16
CA SER A 207 -23.48 18.37 -5.79
C SER A 207 -22.52 19.55 -5.62
N LYS A 208 -22.04 19.81 -4.40
CA LYS A 208 -21.13 20.94 -4.12
C LYS A 208 -19.77 20.78 -4.80
N THR A 209 -19.19 19.58 -4.76
CA THR A 209 -17.90 19.29 -5.40
C THR A 209 -18.01 19.41 -6.91
N TYR A 210 -19.10 18.91 -7.52
CA TYR A 210 -19.30 19.01 -8.96
C TYR A 210 -19.41 20.46 -9.45
N GLU A 211 -20.22 21.29 -8.78
CA GLU A 211 -20.34 22.71 -9.15
C GLU A 211 -19.01 23.45 -8.94
N PHE A 212 -18.30 23.20 -7.84
CA PHE A 212 -16.98 23.78 -7.60
C PHE A 212 -15.95 23.38 -8.65
N LEU A 213 -15.89 22.09 -9.01
CA LEU A 213 -14.98 21.58 -10.03
C LEU A 213 -15.30 22.17 -11.40
N LYS A 214 -16.59 22.20 -11.77
CA LYS A 214 -17.07 22.81 -13.02
C LYS A 214 -16.68 24.29 -13.11
N GLU A 215 -16.90 25.06 -12.05
CA GLU A 215 -16.49 26.46 -12.00
C GLU A 215 -14.98 26.61 -12.17
N THR A 216 -14.20 25.81 -11.44
CA THR A 216 -12.73 25.83 -11.44
C THR A 216 -12.16 25.54 -12.83
N VAL A 217 -12.74 24.61 -13.59
CA VAL A 217 -12.23 24.25 -14.91
C VAL A 217 -12.72 25.17 -16.02
N SER A 218 -13.88 25.80 -15.85
CA SER A 218 -14.46 26.70 -16.86
C SER A 218 -14.01 28.14 -16.72
N ARG A 219 -13.64 28.59 -15.51
CA ARG A 219 -13.17 29.96 -15.26
C ARG A 219 -11.65 29.98 -15.09
N PRO A 220 -10.95 30.99 -15.65
CA PRO A 220 -9.52 31.15 -15.37
C PRO A 220 -9.30 31.42 -13.88
N ILE A 221 -8.43 30.63 -13.24
CA ILE A 221 -7.93 30.94 -11.90
C ILE A 221 -6.89 32.05 -12.05
N GLN A 222 -7.15 33.22 -11.47
CA GLN A 222 -6.22 34.35 -11.54
C GLN A 222 -4.87 33.96 -10.92
N GLY A 223 -3.78 34.12 -11.66
CA GLY A 223 -2.45 33.70 -11.22
C GLY A 223 -2.24 32.18 -11.13
N GLY A 224 -3.20 31.37 -11.57
CA GLY A 224 -3.12 29.89 -11.56
C GLY A 224 -3.15 29.26 -10.17
N LYS A 225 -3.40 30.06 -9.13
CA LYS A 225 -3.42 29.64 -7.72
C LYS A 225 -4.75 30.05 -7.10
N LEU A 226 -5.48 29.10 -6.53
CA LEU A 226 -6.72 29.33 -5.81
C LEU A 226 -6.44 29.29 -4.30
N PRO A 227 -6.50 30.42 -3.58
CA PRO A 227 -6.40 30.41 -2.12
C PRO A 227 -7.44 29.47 -1.50
N PHE A 228 -7.06 28.65 -0.52
CA PHE A 228 -8.00 27.72 0.12
C PHE A 228 -9.08 28.46 0.95
N SER A 229 -8.89 29.73 1.29
CA SER A 229 -9.97 30.60 1.81
C SER A 229 -11.16 30.69 0.86
N ASP A 230 -10.91 30.61 -0.44
CA ASP A 230 -11.91 30.86 -1.47
C ASP A 230 -12.74 29.59 -1.75
N VAL A 231 -12.30 28.44 -1.20
CA VAL A 231 -13.12 27.23 -1.15
C VAL A 231 -14.22 27.42 -0.12
N SER A 232 -15.47 27.38 -0.59
CA SER A 232 -16.65 27.67 0.25
C SER A 232 -16.66 26.85 1.54
N ALA A 233 -17.01 27.52 2.65
CA ALA A 233 -17.10 26.87 3.96
C ALA A 233 -18.08 25.69 3.94
N ASP A 234 -19.14 25.79 3.14
CA ASP A 234 -20.11 24.73 2.89
C ASP A 234 -19.50 23.47 2.27
N LEU A 235 -18.67 23.62 1.23
CA LEU A 235 -18.00 22.48 0.60
C LEU A 235 -17.03 21.82 1.59
N THR A 236 -16.22 22.61 2.29
CA THR A 236 -15.26 22.06 3.25
C THR A 236 -15.94 21.32 4.41
N ARG A 237 -17.07 21.84 4.92
CA ARG A 237 -17.90 21.14 5.91
C ARG A 237 -18.53 19.87 5.36
N ALA A 238 -18.94 19.86 4.10
CA ALA A 238 -19.51 18.68 3.47
C ALA A 238 -18.47 17.55 3.34
N TYR A 239 -17.23 17.88 2.97
CA TYR A 239 -16.11 16.92 2.98
C TYR A 239 -15.89 16.34 4.37
N ALA A 240 -15.74 17.21 5.37
CA ALA A 240 -15.50 16.82 6.75
C ALA A 240 -16.59 15.90 7.31
N ARG A 241 -17.87 16.20 7.02
CA ARG A 241 -19.01 15.37 7.45
C ARG A 241 -19.10 14.03 6.73
N ALA A 242 -18.88 14.01 5.42
CA ALA A 242 -19.03 12.77 4.64
C ALA A 242 -17.90 11.77 4.91
N PHE A 243 -16.71 12.25 5.27
CA PHE A 243 -15.51 11.43 5.43
C PHE A 243 -14.86 11.57 6.82
N ALA A 244 -15.67 11.82 7.85
CA ALA A 244 -15.22 12.17 9.20
C ALA A 244 -14.21 11.17 9.79
N SER A 245 -14.51 9.86 9.71
CA SER A 245 -13.64 8.77 10.14
C SER A 245 -13.82 7.55 9.23
N PRO A 246 -12.91 6.55 9.25
CA PRO A 246 -13.10 5.28 8.56
C PRO A 246 -14.43 4.61 8.92
N GLN A 247 -14.81 4.63 10.21
CA GLN A 247 -16.04 4.05 10.74
C GLN A 247 -17.29 4.81 10.26
N ALA A 248 -17.23 6.15 10.23
CA ALA A 248 -18.32 6.94 9.66
C ALA A 248 -18.56 6.56 8.19
N VAL A 249 -17.49 6.35 7.42
CA VAL A 249 -17.58 5.87 6.04
C VAL A 249 -18.11 4.43 5.97
N GLY A 250 -17.61 3.53 6.81
CA GLY A 250 -18.06 2.14 6.87
C GLY A 250 -19.57 2.02 7.06
N SER A 251 -20.17 2.86 7.92
CA SER A 251 -21.61 2.83 8.22
C SER A 251 -22.52 2.95 6.99
N TYR A 252 -22.10 3.68 5.95
CA TYR A 252 -22.88 3.83 4.72
C TYR A 252 -22.29 3.09 3.51
N ALA A 253 -21.00 2.71 3.56
CA ALA A 253 -20.29 2.13 2.42
C ALA A 253 -20.00 0.62 2.55
N LYS A 254 -20.29 -0.02 3.69
CA LYS A 254 -19.94 -1.43 3.96
C LYS A 254 -20.43 -2.37 2.87
N GLU A 255 -21.74 -2.44 2.65
CA GLU A 255 -22.35 -3.35 1.68
C GLU A 255 -21.86 -3.10 0.26
N PHE A 256 -21.66 -1.84 -0.10
CA PHE A 256 -21.09 -1.48 -1.39
C PHE A 256 -19.69 -2.08 -1.53
N TRP A 257 -18.79 -1.84 -0.58
CA TRP A 257 -17.42 -2.33 -0.68
C TRP A 257 -17.31 -3.84 -0.61
N LEU A 258 -18.10 -4.52 0.22
CA LEU A 258 -18.14 -5.98 0.23
C LEU A 258 -18.59 -6.54 -1.13
N THR A 259 -19.60 -5.93 -1.74
CA THR A 259 -20.08 -6.31 -3.08
C THR A 259 -19.03 -6.06 -4.18
N GLN A 260 -18.37 -4.90 -4.18
CA GLN A 260 -17.42 -4.54 -5.25
C GLN A 260 -16.09 -5.28 -5.11
N THR A 261 -15.64 -5.52 -3.87
CA THR A 261 -14.35 -6.17 -3.60
C THR A 261 -14.46 -7.68 -3.50
N GLU A 262 -15.63 -8.23 -3.19
CA GLU A 262 -15.85 -9.66 -2.90
C GLU A 262 -14.95 -10.19 -1.77
N LEU A 263 -14.44 -9.29 -0.91
CA LEU A 263 -13.55 -9.65 0.20
C LEU A 263 -14.28 -10.36 1.35
N ASN A 264 -15.61 -10.46 1.30
CA ASN A 264 -16.44 -11.32 2.14
C ASN A 264 -16.65 -12.72 1.53
N GLN A 265 -15.88 -13.13 0.51
CA GLN A 265 -16.04 -14.42 -0.15
C GLN A 265 -14.73 -15.23 -0.19
N GLY A 266 -14.86 -16.55 -0.21
CA GLY A 266 -13.74 -17.49 -0.33
C GLY A 266 -12.69 -17.31 0.76
N ALA A 267 -11.41 -17.42 0.40
CA ALA A 267 -10.30 -17.32 1.35
C ALA A 267 -10.24 -15.96 2.08
N ALA A 268 -10.44 -14.85 1.35
CA ALA A 268 -10.50 -13.52 1.97
C ALA A 268 -11.73 -13.38 2.89
N GLY A 269 -12.87 -13.96 2.48
CA GLY A 269 -14.11 -13.97 3.27
C GLY A 269 -13.97 -14.69 4.60
N ALA A 270 -13.30 -15.84 4.63
CA ALA A 270 -13.05 -16.53 5.89
C ALA A 270 -12.20 -15.68 6.85
N ILE A 271 -11.16 -15.02 6.35
CA ILE A 271 -10.37 -14.06 7.15
C ILE A 271 -11.24 -12.87 7.58
N PHE A 272 -12.08 -12.34 6.69
CA PHE A 272 -13.01 -11.24 6.98
C PHE A 272 -13.90 -11.57 8.18
N HIS A 273 -14.54 -12.74 8.19
CA HIS A 273 -15.44 -13.15 9.26
C HIS A 273 -14.73 -13.35 10.59
N VAL A 274 -13.53 -13.96 10.58
CA VAL A 274 -12.70 -14.08 11.80
C VAL A 274 -12.36 -12.71 12.37
N LEU A 275 -11.94 -11.79 11.50
CA LEU A 275 -11.61 -10.42 11.89
C LEU A 275 -12.84 -9.60 12.26
N GLU A 276 -14.04 -9.94 11.78
CA GLU A 276 -15.28 -9.24 12.16
C GLU A 276 -15.69 -9.62 13.60
N GLU A 277 -15.51 -10.88 13.98
CA GLU A 277 -15.92 -11.42 15.29
C GLU A 277 -14.92 -11.15 16.41
N THR A 278 -13.62 -11.09 16.10
CA THR A 278 -12.56 -10.97 17.12
C THR A 278 -11.60 -9.83 16.76
N GLU A 279 -11.43 -8.90 17.69
CA GLU A 279 -10.42 -7.83 17.60
C GLU A 279 -9.02 -8.34 17.99
N ASP A 280 -7.99 -7.61 17.56
CA ASP A 280 -6.60 -7.78 17.99
C ASP A 280 -5.96 -9.17 17.75
N LEU A 281 -6.40 -9.89 16.72
CA LEU A 281 -5.74 -11.11 16.29
C LEU A 281 -4.42 -10.81 15.57
N SER A 282 -3.41 -11.64 15.83
CA SER A 282 -2.22 -11.64 14.99
C SER A 282 -2.56 -12.13 13.57
N PRO A 283 -1.79 -11.71 12.55
CA PRO A 283 -1.95 -12.19 11.18
C PRO A 283 -1.97 -13.72 11.05
N GLN A 284 -1.13 -14.40 11.83
CA GLN A 284 -1.05 -15.86 11.85
C GLN A 284 -2.34 -16.48 12.41
N GLU A 285 -2.79 -16.03 13.59
CA GLU A 285 -4.02 -16.52 14.23
C GLU A 285 -5.25 -16.29 13.35
N ALA A 286 -5.34 -15.14 12.69
CA ALA A 286 -6.46 -14.84 11.79
C ALA A 286 -6.55 -15.85 10.63
N VAL A 287 -5.42 -16.20 10.03
CA VAL A 287 -5.38 -17.19 8.92
C VAL A 287 -5.62 -18.61 9.43
N GLU A 288 -5.06 -18.98 10.58
CA GLU A 288 -5.26 -20.31 11.17
C GLU A 288 -6.72 -20.55 11.56
N ARG A 289 -7.39 -19.54 12.15
CA ARG A 289 -8.84 -19.61 12.43
C ARG A 289 -9.67 -19.63 11.16
N ALA A 290 -9.29 -18.87 10.12
CA ALA A 290 -9.98 -18.88 8.84
C ALA A 290 -9.90 -20.27 8.16
N LEU A 291 -8.78 -20.97 8.31
CA LEU A 291 -8.59 -22.34 7.81
C LEU A 291 -9.46 -23.40 8.52
N ALA A 292 -9.92 -23.11 9.73
CA ALA A 292 -10.81 -23.99 10.48
C ALA A 292 -12.28 -23.87 10.02
N GLN A 293 -12.62 -22.86 9.21
CA GLN A 293 -13.94 -22.71 8.63
C GLN A 293 -14.15 -23.67 7.44
N ASP A 294 -15.41 -23.92 7.09
CA ASP A 294 -15.75 -24.70 5.91
C ASP A 294 -15.46 -23.88 4.64
N LEU A 295 -14.45 -24.32 3.88
CA LEU A 295 -13.94 -23.65 2.70
C LEU A 295 -13.93 -24.60 1.52
N ALA A 296 -14.34 -24.10 0.36
CA ALA A 296 -14.14 -24.81 -0.90
C ALA A 296 -12.65 -25.18 -1.06
N PRO A 297 -12.31 -26.38 -1.57
CA PRO A 297 -10.92 -26.86 -1.60
C PRO A 297 -9.93 -25.86 -2.21
N ALA A 298 -10.31 -25.23 -3.33
CA ALA A 298 -9.47 -24.24 -4.01
C ALA A 298 -9.21 -22.96 -3.18
N GLU A 299 -10.15 -22.56 -2.33
CA GLU A 299 -9.97 -21.40 -1.43
C GLU A 299 -9.15 -21.78 -0.20
N LYS A 300 -9.39 -22.97 0.36
CA LYS A 300 -8.59 -23.52 1.46
C LYS A 300 -7.11 -23.61 1.09
N THR A 301 -6.80 -24.15 -0.09
CA THR A 301 -5.43 -24.28 -0.59
C THR A 301 -4.68 -22.94 -0.66
N LYS A 302 -5.36 -21.82 -0.93
CA LYS A 302 -4.71 -20.49 -0.94
C LYS A 302 -4.20 -20.10 0.45
N LEU A 303 -4.95 -20.41 1.51
CA LEU A 303 -4.54 -20.14 2.88
C LEU A 303 -3.46 -21.13 3.36
N GLU A 304 -3.59 -22.41 3.00
CA GLU A 304 -2.56 -23.44 3.26
C GLU A 304 -1.21 -23.06 2.63
N HIS A 305 -1.23 -22.49 1.41
CA HIS A 305 -0.02 -21.96 0.81
C HIS A 305 0.67 -20.91 1.69
N ILE A 306 -0.07 -19.97 2.27
CA ILE A 306 0.51 -18.97 3.17
C ILE A 306 1.05 -19.63 4.44
N VAL A 307 0.29 -20.55 5.06
CA VAL A 307 0.69 -21.24 6.30
C VAL A 307 1.97 -22.05 6.15
N HIS A 308 2.18 -22.70 5.01
CA HIS A 308 3.43 -23.44 4.77
C HIS A 308 4.58 -22.53 4.33
N LEU A 309 4.28 -21.50 3.52
CA LEU A 309 5.28 -20.60 2.96
C LEU A 309 5.91 -19.69 4.01
N GLU A 310 5.09 -19.10 4.87
CA GLU A 310 5.55 -18.05 5.74
C GLU A 310 6.67 -18.55 6.68
N PRO A 311 6.50 -19.66 7.44
CA PRO A 311 7.53 -20.10 8.39
C PRO A 311 8.90 -20.32 7.74
N PHE A 312 8.91 -20.79 6.49
CA PHE A 312 10.13 -20.91 5.71
C PHE A 312 10.78 -19.54 5.42
N LEU A 313 10.00 -18.56 4.95
CA LEU A 313 10.51 -17.21 4.71
C LEU A 313 10.96 -16.51 6.01
N ALA A 314 10.26 -16.73 7.12
CA ALA A 314 10.63 -16.22 8.44
C ALA A 314 11.97 -16.79 8.92
N ASP A 315 12.23 -18.08 8.71
CA ASP A 315 13.50 -18.71 9.06
C ASP A 315 14.65 -18.23 8.15
N CYS A 316 14.41 -18.07 6.84
CA CYS A 316 15.39 -17.45 5.94
C CYS A 316 15.74 -16.01 6.34
N SER A 317 14.73 -15.22 6.69
CA SER A 317 14.89 -13.85 7.19
C SER A 317 15.70 -13.83 8.49
N LEU A 318 15.38 -14.71 9.45
CA LEU A 318 16.08 -14.77 10.72
C LEU A 318 17.55 -15.15 10.54
N LEU A 319 17.85 -16.17 9.73
CA LEU A 319 19.24 -16.57 9.45
C LEU A 319 20.05 -15.39 8.89
N PHE A 320 19.49 -14.66 7.92
CA PHE A 320 20.13 -13.47 7.39
C PHE A 320 20.32 -12.36 8.44
N THR A 321 19.30 -12.11 9.29
CA THR A 321 19.41 -11.14 10.39
C THR A 321 20.54 -11.50 11.35
N LEU A 322 20.70 -12.78 11.70
CA LEU A 322 21.80 -13.23 12.55
C LEU A 322 23.16 -13.00 11.86
N MET A 323 23.28 -13.31 10.57
CA MET A 323 24.48 -13.04 9.76
C MET A 323 24.82 -11.53 9.67
N ALA A 324 23.81 -10.66 9.68
CA ALA A 324 23.95 -9.21 9.56
C ALA A 324 24.05 -8.47 10.92
N SER A 325 24.04 -9.19 12.05
CA SER A 325 23.90 -8.59 13.38
C SER A 325 25.18 -7.94 13.93
N ARG A 326 26.35 -8.38 13.47
CA ARG A 326 27.66 -7.91 13.91
C ARG A 326 28.52 -7.53 12.72
N ARG A 327 29.41 -6.56 12.90
CA ARG A 327 30.30 -6.07 11.84
C ARG A 327 31.19 -7.19 11.26
N THR A 328 31.72 -8.02 12.16
CA THR A 328 32.52 -9.21 11.84
C THR A 328 32.14 -10.32 12.81
N GLN A 329 31.92 -11.53 12.30
CA GLN A 329 31.60 -12.73 13.08
C GLN A 329 31.88 -14.00 12.26
N SER A 330 31.97 -15.16 12.90
CA SER A 330 32.14 -16.44 12.21
C SER A 330 30.79 -17.10 11.87
N THR A 331 30.79 -18.06 10.94
CA THR A 331 29.62 -18.93 10.72
C THR A 331 29.27 -19.76 11.96
N GLY A 332 30.27 -20.09 12.81
CA GLY A 332 30.06 -20.74 14.10
C GLY A 332 29.32 -19.86 15.13
N ASP A 333 29.58 -18.56 15.14
CA ASP A 333 28.84 -17.61 15.99
C ASP A 333 27.37 -17.53 15.56
N VAL A 334 27.13 -17.47 14.25
CA VAL A 334 25.77 -17.50 13.68
C VAL A 334 25.07 -18.81 14.00
N ALA A 335 25.76 -19.95 13.92
CA ALA A 335 25.21 -21.25 14.29
C ALA A 335 24.82 -21.33 15.77
N SER A 336 25.65 -20.77 16.65
CA SER A 336 25.36 -20.69 18.09
C SER A 336 24.15 -19.79 18.35
N ALA A 337 24.05 -18.66 17.65
CA ALA A 337 22.87 -17.81 17.72
C ALA A 337 21.63 -18.53 17.19
N TRP A 338 21.70 -19.23 16.06
CA TRP A 338 20.60 -20.02 15.50
C TRP A 338 20.05 -21.06 16.49
N ALA A 339 20.94 -21.75 17.22
CA ALA A 339 20.58 -22.67 18.29
C ALA A 339 19.86 -21.98 19.46
N ASN A 340 20.26 -20.77 19.85
CA ASN A 340 19.56 -19.98 20.89
C ASN A 340 18.13 -19.59 20.48
N PHE A 341 17.84 -19.54 19.18
CA PHE A 341 16.50 -19.39 18.64
C PHE A 341 15.75 -20.73 18.50
N GLY A 342 16.27 -21.82 19.07
CA GLY A 342 15.62 -23.14 19.07
C GLY A 342 15.65 -23.85 17.73
N ARG A 343 16.69 -23.61 16.91
CA ARG A 343 16.80 -24.14 15.55
C ARG A 343 18.15 -24.80 15.33
N ASP A 344 18.19 -25.78 14.44
CA ASP A 344 19.40 -26.52 14.10
C ASP A 344 19.61 -26.58 12.58
N ALA A 345 20.60 -27.34 12.13
CA ALA A 345 20.93 -27.53 10.71
C ALA A 345 19.80 -28.21 9.91
N THR A 346 18.87 -28.90 10.57
CA THR A 346 17.76 -29.62 9.93
C THR A 346 16.52 -28.75 9.77
N GLN A 347 16.42 -27.64 10.52
CA GLN A 347 15.26 -26.76 10.51
C GLN A 347 14.91 -26.25 9.11
N LEU A 348 15.84 -25.57 8.43
CA LEU A 348 15.63 -25.02 7.08
C LEU A 348 15.27 -26.10 6.05
N PRO A 349 16.00 -27.24 5.96
CA PRO A 349 15.61 -28.36 5.12
C PRO A 349 14.17 -28.82 5.38
N ARG A 350 13.79 -29.01 6.66
CA ARG A 350 12.47 -29.49 7.07
C ARG A 350 11.35 -28.56 6.62
N VAL A 351 11.45 -27.25 6.90
CA VAL A 351 10.40 -26.30 6.51
C VAL A 351 10.39 -26.05 5.00
N SER A 352 11.54 -26.13 4.33
CA SER A 352 11.62 -25.97 2.86
C SER A 352 10.98 -27.11 2.08
N SER A 353 10.93 -28.33 2.65
CA SER A 353 10.31 -29.49 2.01
C SER A 353 8.82 -29.29 1.75
N ALA A 354 8.11 -28.63 2.68
CA ALA A 354 6.67 -28.34 2.57
C ALA A 354 6.33 -27.40 1.41
N VAL A 355 7.32 -26.65 0.91
CA VAL A 355 7.15 -25.60 -0.11
C VAL A 355 8.02 -25.83 -1.34
N SER A 356 8.51 -27.05 -1.51
CA SER A 356 9.49 -27.40 -2.54
C SER A 356 8.99 -27.19 -3.97
N GLU A 357 7.69 -27.34 -4.21
CA GLU A 357 7.04 -27.17 -5.52
C GLU A 357 6.45 -25.75 -5.73
N TYR A 358 6.52 -24.88 -4.72
CA TYR A 358 5.77 -23.62 -4.73
C TYR A 358 6.24 -22.64 -5.81
N ALA A 359 7.50 -22.74 -6.23
CA ALA A 359 8.04 -21.91 -7.31
C ALA A 359 7.45 -22.26 -8.69
N ASP A 360 6.80 -23.41 -8.82
CA ASP A 360 6.17 -23.88 -10.05
C ASP A 360 4.64 -23.74 -10.04
N LEU A 361 4.07 -23.28 -8.92
CA LEU A 361 2.65 -22.98 -8.80
C LEU A 361 2.24 -21.79 -9.70
N PRO A 362 1.03 -21.81 -10.27
CA PRO A 362 0.52 -20.73 -11.13
C PRO A 362 0.60 -19.33 -10.50
N ALA A 363 0.58 -19.24 -9.16
CA ALA A 363 0.67 -17.99 -8.41
C ALA A 363 1.90 -17.15 -8.76
N ILE A 364 3.02 -17.81 -9.03
CA ILE A 364 4.35 -17.18 -9.07
C ILE A 364 5.21 -17.66 -10.23
N LYS A 365 4.82 -18.77 -10.90
CA LYS A 365 5.57 -19.37 -12.00
C LYS A 365 5.97 -18.34 -13.07
N GLY A 366 7.23 -18.40 -13.48
CA GLY A 366 7.80 -17.51 -14.51
C GLY A 366 8.10 -16.08 -14.03
N THR A 367 7.76 -15.72 -12.80
CA THR A 367 8.06 -14.40 -12.22
C THR A 367 9.43 -14.37 -11.54
N GLU A 368 9.90 -13.17 -11.22
CA GLU A 368 11.12 -12.98 -10.41
C GLU A 368 10.98 -13.57 -9.00
N GLY A 369 9.77 -13.56 -8.43
CA GLY A 369 9.50 -14.21 -7.15
C GLY A 369 9.75 -15.72 -7.19
N ALA A 370 9.42 -16.40 -8.30
CA ALA A 370 9.69 -17.83 -8.43
C ALA A 370 11.19 -18.12 -8.50
N LYS A 371 11.97 -17.26 -9.17
CA LYS A 371 13.43 -17.41 -9.20
C LYS A 371 14.03 -17.28 -7.80
N ARG A 372 13.61 -16.24 -7.07
CA ARG A 372 14.05 -16.02 -5.68
C ARG A 372 13.68 -17.19 -4.77
N LEU A 373 12.45 -17.69 -4.88
CA LEU A 373 12.01 -18.86 -4.11
C LEU A 373 12.88 -20.09 -4.41
N ARG A 374 13.20 -20.37 -5.68
CA ARG A 374 14.11 -21.49 -6.02
C ARG A 374 15.51 -21.32 -5.42
N GLN A 375 16.05 -20.09 -5.41
CA GLN A 375 17.36 -19.84 -4.81
C GLN A 375 17.34 -20.00 -3.28
N LEU A 376 16.29 -19.53 -2.61
CA LEU A 376 16.11 -19.76 -1.17
C LEU A 376 15.95 -21.25 -0.85
N LEU A 377 15.18 -21.99 -1.64
CA LEU A 377 15.03 -23.45 -1.50
C LEU A 377 16.37 -24.18 -1.68
N ARG A 378 17.20 -23.72 -2.62
CA ARG A 378 18.57 -24.24 -2.80
C ARG A 378 19.43 -23.97 -1.56
N ALA A 379 19.40 -22.74 -1.05
CA ALA A 379 20.16 -22.37 0.15
C ALA A 379 19.75 -23.21 1.36
N ALA A 380 18.45 -23.43 1.55
CA ALA A 380 17.91 -24.25 2.63
C ALA A 380 18.29 -25.73 2.56
N LYS A 381 18.56 -26.25 1.36
CA LYS A 381 18.91 -27.67 1.11
C LYS A 381 20.43 -27.91 1.05
N ALA A 382 21.26 -26.94 1.41
CA ALA A 382 22.68 -27.16 1.54
C ALA A 382 22.98 -28.20 2.65
N ASN A 383 24.09 -28.93 2.50
CA ASN A 383 24.40 -30.15 3.27
C ASN A 383 24.49 -29.93 4.78
N ASP A 384 24.92 -28.74 5.21
CA ASP A 384 25.08 -28.36 6.61
C ASP A 384 24.77 -26.86 6.79
N LEU A 385 24.78 -26.39 8.04
CA LEU A 385 24.44 -25.01 8.37
C LEU A 385 25.45 -23.99 7.81
N ASP A 386 26.73 -24.35 7.70
CA ASP A 386 27.75 -23.49 7.09
C ASP A 386 27.46 -23.29 5.59
N GLY A 387 27.11 -24.36 4.89
CA GLY A 387 26.63 -24.33 3.51
C GLY A 387 25.37 -23.49 3.36
N GLN A 388 24.40 -23.63 4.28
CA GLN A 388 23.17 -22.82 4.28
C GLN A 388 23.49 -21.32 4.42
N ILE A 389 24.40 -20.95 5.34
CA ILE A 389 24.86 -19.57 5.55
C ILE A 389 25.53 -19.01 4.30
N ARG A 390 26.42 -19.78 3.66
CA ARG A 390 27.13 -19.35 2.44
C ARG A 390 26.20 -19.15 1.26
N GLU A 391 25.29 -20.11 1.03
CA GLU A 391 24.30 -20.02 -0.03
C GLU A 391 23.32 -18.86 0.19
N MET A 392 22.94 -18.58 1.46
CA MET A 392 22.15 -17.39 1.81
C MET A 392 22.88 -16.09 1.45
N ALA A 393 24.20 -15.99 1.69
CA ALA A 393 24.99 -14.83 1.31
C ALA A 393 25.10 -14.66 -0.22
N ILE A 394 25.27 -15.75 -0.96
CA ILE A 394 25.27 -15.75 -2.44
C ILE A 394 23.91 -15.28 -2.97
N TYR A 395 22.82 -15.82 -2.41
CA TYR A 395 21.46 -15.40 -2.75
C TYR A 395 21.26 -13.89 -2.50
N HIS A 396 21.59 -13.41 -1.31
CA HIS A 396 21.48 -11.99 -0.97
C HIS A 396 22.28 -11.10 -1.95
N SER A 397 23.50 -11.51 -2.29
CA SER A 397 24.34 -10.81 -3.26
C SER A 397 23.65 -10.68 -4.63
N SER A 398 22.99 -11.75 -5.10
CA SER A 398 22.19 -11.73 -6.33
C SER A 398 21.00 -10.77 -6.23
N VAL A 399 20.30 -10.74 -5.09
CA VAL A 399 19.19 -9.81 -4.86
C VAL A 399 19.68 -8.35 -4.90
N MET A 400 20.77 -8.01 -4.21
CA MET A 400 21.31 -6.65 -4.22
C MET A 400 21.81 -6.26 -5.61
N GLN A 401 22.50 -7.15 -6.32
CA GLN A 401 22.96 -6.89 -7.69
C GLN A 401 21.78 -6.61 -8.64
N SER A 402 20.67 -7.35 -8.52
CA SER A 402 19.46 -7.10 -9.32
C SER A 402 18.83 -5.72 -9.08
N ARG A 403 19.13 -5.10 -7.93
CA ARG A 403 18.70 -3.75 -7.55
C ARG A 403 19.74 -2.67 -7.87
N GLY A 404 20.87 -3.04 -8.49
CA GLY A 404 22.01 -2.12 -8.70
C GLY A 404 22.73 -1.72 -7.41
N GLN A 405 22.62 -2.54 -6.36
CA GLN A 405 23.18 -2.30 -5.03
C GLN A 405 24.32 -3.27 -4.71
N VAL A 406 25.19 -2.88 -3.77
CA VAL A 406 26.26 -3.73 -3.26
C VAL A 406 25.71 -4.68 -2.20
N SER A 407 26.22 -5.92 -2.15
CA SER A 407 25.88 -6.89 -1.10
C SER A 407 26.18 -6.33 0.28
N TRP A 408 25.29 -6.56 1.24
CA TRP A 408 25.46 -6.06 2.61
C TRP A 408 26.52 -6.83 3.37
N LEU A 409 26.72 -8.10 3.03
CA LEU A 409 27.67 -8.97 3.70
C LEU A 409 28.29 -9.96 2.71
N ASN A 410 29.48 -10.44 3.07
CA ASN A 410 30.16 -11.53 2.36
C ASN A 410 30.68 -12.55 3.37
N VAL A 411 30.78 -13.81 2.96
CA VAL A 411 31.35 -14.89 3.77
C VAL A 411 32.67 -15.32 3.14
N GLY A 412 33.77 -15.17 3.87
CA GLY A 412 35.12 -15.60 3.47
C GLY A 412 35.24 -17.12 3.44
N SER A 413 36.26 -17.65 2.75
CA SER A 413 36.52 -19.09 2.70
C SER A 413 36.76 -19.70 4.07
N ASP A 414 37.36 -18.93 4.99
CA ASP A 414 37.60 -19.24 6.40
C ASP A 414 36.33 -19.25 7.28
N GLY A 415 35.17 -18.89 6.72
CA GLY A 415 33.91 -18.79 7.47
C GLY A 415 33.71 -17.44 8.17
N THR A 416 34.59 -16.46 7.93
CA THR A 416 34.42 -15.10 8.45
C THR A 416 33.36 -14.35 7.66
N ILE A 417 32.31 -13.87 8.33
CA ILE A 417 31.27 -13.00 7.79
C ILE A 417 31.65 -11.55 8.06
N ASN A 418 31.72 -10.75 6.99
CA ASN A 418 31.96 -9.31 7.08
C ASN A 418 30.73 -8.53 6.57
N VAL A 419 30.18 -7.67 7.41
CA VAL A 419 29.00 -6.84 7.11
C VAL A 419 29.45 -5.43 6.77
N HIS A 420 29.22 -5.03 5.51
CA HIS A 420 29.57 -3.72 4.97
C HIS A 420 28.45 -2.69 5.16
N ALA A 421 27.20 -3.15 5.25
CA ALA A 421 26.04 -2.31 5.52
C ALA A 421 25.91 -1.93 7.01
N ARG A 422 24.85 -1.19 7.38
CA ARG A 422 24.47 -1.03 8.78
C ARG A 422 24.09 -2.39 9.38
N THR A 423 24.57 -2.67 10.59
CA THR A 423 24.20 -3.90 11.30
C THR A 423 22.72 -3.91 11.67
N VAL A 424 22.12 -5.09 11.67
CA VAL A 424 20.72 -5.29 12.02
C VAL A 424 20.62 -5.67 13.49
N SER A 425 19.68 -5.07 14.24
CA SER A 425 19.43 -5.45 15.63
C SER A 425 18.93 -6.90 15.70
N MET A 426 19.50 -7.69 16.60
CA MET A 426 19.00 -9.03 16.86
C MET A 426 17.62 -8.95 17.52
N PRO A 427 16.64 -9.75 17.09
CA PRO A 427 15.35 -9.84 17.77
C PRO A 427 15.47 -10.62 19.09
N GLU A 428 14.46 -10.51 19.94
CA GLU A 428 14.33 -11.36 21.13
C GLU A 428 13.93 -12.78 20.72
N PRO A 429 14.50 -13.86 21.30
CA PRO A 429 14.19 -15.25 20.92
C PRO A 429 12.69 -15.57 20.93
N ASN A 430 11.96 -15.11 21.95
CA ASN A 430 10.52 -15.33 22.08
C ASN A 430 9.69 -14.66 20.97
N SER A 431 10.19 -13.58 20.38
CA SER A 431 9.51 -12.87 19.28
C SER A 431 9.64 -13.60 17.94
N ARG A 432 10.51 -14.62 17.87
CA ARG A 432 10.80 -15.39 16.67
C ARG A 432 10.84 -16.88 16.97
N ALA A 433 9.90 -17.42 17.73
CA ALA A 433 9.85 -18.87 18.00
C ALA A 433 9.78 -19.70 16.69
N PRO A 434 10.21 -20.97 16.67
CA PRO A 434 10.05 -21.82 15.48
C PRO A 434 8.58 -21.89 15.03
N GLY A 435 8.33 -21.66 13.73
CA GLY A 435 6.98 -21.59 13.18
C GLY A 435 6.29 -20.22 13.28
N SER A 436 6.92 -19.23 13.95
CA SER A 436 6.37 -17.87 14.05
C SER A 436 6.38 -17.17 12.70
N TRP A 437 5.38 -16.32 12.46
CA TRP A 437 5.39 -15.47 11.29
C TRP A 437 6.24 -14.21 11.41
N HIS A 438 6.94 -13.86 10.34
CA HIS A 438 7.64 -12.58 10.18
C HIS A 438 6.89 -11.61 9.26
N ASN A 439 6.36 -12.14 8.17
CA ASN A 439 5.75 -11.37 7.09
C ASN A 439 4.23 -11.37 7.22
N SER A 440 3.65 -10.17 7.18
CA SER A 440 2.20 -9.99 7.33
C SER A 440 1.55 -9.14 6.24
N TYR A 441 2.30 -8.75 5.19
CA TYR A 441 2.11 -7.62 4.27
C TYR A 441 0.69 -7.18 3.81
N TYR A 442 -0.33 -8.03 3.86
CA TYR A 442 -1.72 -7.67 3.52
C TYR A 442 -2.67 -7.71 4.72
N LEU A 443 -2.35 -8.49 5.75
CA LEU A 443 -3.25 -8.80 6.85
C LEU A 443 -3.49 -7.62 7.81
N PRO A 444 -2.47 -6.83 8.22
CA PRO A 444 -2.71 -5.60 8.98
C PRO A 444 -3.56 -4.59 8.20
N GLN A 445 -3.33 -4.49 6.89
CA GLN A 445 -4.07 -3.58 6.00
C GLN A 445 -5.51 -4.05 5.85
N PHE A 446 -5.72 -5.35 5.75
CA PHE A 446 -7.05 -5.93 5.69
C PHE A 446 -7.79 -5.79 7.02
N SER A 447 -7.12 -6.00 8.16
CA SER A 447 -7.67 -5.75 9.49
C SER A 447 -8.09 -4.27 9.65
N SER A 448 -7.23 -3.33 9.25
CA SER A 448 -7.58 -1.90 9.22
C SER A 448 -8.81 -1.61 8.34
N PHE A 449 -8.91 -2.26 7.18
CA PHE A 449 -10.05 -2.12 6.29
C PHE A 449 -11.33 -2.69 6.92
N VAL A 450 -11.28 -3.88 7.51
CA VAL A 450 -12.39 -4.52 8.23
C VAL A 450 -12.86 -3.65 9.39
N ASN A 451 -11.93 -3.14 10.21
CA ASN A 451 -12.24 -2.25 11.34
C ASN A 451 -12.96 -0.98 10.87
N GLY A 452 -12.54 -0.40 9.73
CA GLY A 452 -13.25 0.72 9.12
C GLY A 452 -14.67 0.35 8.66
N LEU A 453 -14.85 -0.85 8.08
CA LEU A 453 -16.15 -1.33 7.60
C LEU A 453 -17.17 -1.61 8.69
N ARG A 454 -16.74 -1.91 9.93
CA ARG A 454 -17.67 -2.22 11.04
C ARG A 454 -18.63 -1.07 11.37
N GLY A 455 -18.27 0.16 11.00
CA GLY A 455 -19.06 1.34 11.34
C GLY A 455 -18.83 1.79 12.79
N ALA A 456 -19.39 2.95 13.15
CA ALA A 456 -19.52 3.30 14.56
C ALA A 456 -20.71 2.51 15.13
N VAL A 457 -20.55 1.87 16.29
CA VAL A 457 -21.70 1.37 17.05
C VAL A 457 -22.52 2.61 17.41
N VAL A 458 -23.71 2.73 16.82
CA VAL A 458 -24.66 3.83 17.10
C VAL A 458 -25.33 3.59 18.45
#